data_AF-A0A6D0IL85-F1
#
_entry.id   AF-A0A6D0IL85-F1
#
_cell.length_a   1.000
_cell.length_b   1.000
_cell.length_c   1.000
_cell.angle_alpha   90.00
_cell.angle_beta   90.00
_cell.angle_gamma   90.00
#
_symmetry.space_group_name_H-M   'P 1'
#
loop_
_entity.id
_entity.type
_entity.pdbx_description
1 polymer ?
#
loop_
_entity_poly.entity_id
_entity_poly.type
_entity_poly.pdbx_seq_one_letter_code
_entity_poly.pdbx_strand_id
1 'polypeptide(L)' 'MIKLSEKGVFLASNNEIIAEEHFTGQIKKEEAQKGTIAWSILSSHNTSGNMDKLKIKFDSLASHDITFVGIVQTA' A
#
# COMPACT_ATOMS: atom_id res chain seq x y z
N MET A 1 21.19 -14.76 -4.07
CA MET A 1 20.51 -15.54 -3.01
C MET A 1 19.36 -14.69 -2.49
N ILE A 2 18.12 -15.15 -2.64
CA ILE A 2 16.93 -14.41 -2.20
C ILE A 2 16.61 -14.86 -0.77
N LYS A 3 16.39 -13.93 0.15
CA LYS A 3 15.88 -14.23 1.50
C LYS A 3 14.35 -14.07 1.49
N LEU A 4 13.64 -15.11 1.89
CA LEU A 4 12.19 -15.09 2.02
C LEU A 4 11.83 -14.87 3.49
N SER A 5 10.89 -13.96 3.75
CA SER A 5 10.30 -13.75 5.07
C SER A 5 8.92 -14.40 5.08
N GLU A 6 8.61 -15.19 6.12
CA GLU A 6 7.29 -15.83 6.27
C GLU A 6 6.21 -14.82 6.73
N LYS A 7 6.62 -13.72 7.37
CA LYS A 7 5.75 -12.66 7.91
C LYS A 7 6.10 -11.29 7.31
N GLY A 8 5.48 -10.23 7.84
CA GLY A 8 5.77 -8.86 7.46
C GLY A 8 7.21 -8.45 7.80
N VAL A 9 7.64 -7.35 7.19
CA VAL A 9 8.94 -6.73 7.48
C VAL A 9 8.76 -5.23 7.69
N PHE A 10 9.63 -4.65 8.51
CA PHE A 10 9.76 -3.23 8.74
C PHE A 10 11.04 -2.72 8.06
N LEU A 11 10.98 -1.50 7.53
CA LEU A 11 12.15 -0.79 7.03
C LEU A 11 12.57 0.24 8.05
N ALA A 12 13.76 0.08 8.64
CA ALA A 12 14.33 1.04 9.56
C ALA A 12 14.95 2.23 8.81
N SER A 13 15.14 3.35 9.51
CA SER A 13 15.66 4.60 8.91
C SER A 13 17.08 4.47 8.33
N ASN A 14 17.83 3.44 8.70
CA ASN A 14 19.13 3.08 8.14
C ASN A 14 19.04 2.15 6.91
N ASN A 15 17.84 2.02 6.30
CA ASN A 15 17.53 1.09 5.22
C ASN A 15 17.68 -0.40 5.57
N GLU A 16 17.68 -0.74 6.86
CA GLU A 16 17.72 -2.13 7.30
C GLU A 16 16.32 -2.75 7.27
N ILE A 17 16.24 -4.00 6.80
CA ILE A 17 15.01 -4.78 6.79
C ILE A 17 14.96 -5.62 8.06
N ILE A 18 13.96 -5.37 8.90
CA ILE A 18 13.75 -6.05 10.17
C ILE A 18 12.50 -6.92 10.02
N ALA A 19 12.63 -8.22 10.27
CA ALA A 19 11.48 -9.11 10.28
C ALA A 19 10.52 -8.75 11.43
N GLU A 20 9.21 -8.86 11.20
CA GLU A 20 8.18 -8.50 12.17
C GLU A 20 8.34 -9.21 13.52
N GLU A 21 8.79 -10.47 13.52
CA GLU A 21 9.09 -11.24 14.74
C GLU A 21 10.25 -10.69 15.58
N HIS A 22 11.18 -9.94 14.96
CA HIS A 22 12.34 -9.35 15.63
C HIS A 22 12.17 -7.85 15.85
N PHE A 23 11.02 -7.27 15.47
CA PHE A 23 10.75 -5.87 15.67
C PHE A 23 10.47 -5.60 17.15
N THR A 24 11.41 -4.93 17.83
CA THR A 24 11.30 -4.54 19.24
C THR A 24 10.89 -3.07 19.43
N GLY A 25 10.55 -2.38 18.35
CA GLY A 25 10.17 -0.97 18.40
C GLY A 25 8.84 -0.74 19.12
N GLN A 26 8.69 0.45 19.71
CA GLN A 26 7.46 0.85 20.41
C GLN A 26 6.33 1.29 19.45
N ILE A 27 6.61 1.36 18.15
CA ILE A 27 5.64 1.79 17.14
C ILE A 27 4.66 0.65 16.83
N LYS A 28 3.37 0.98 16.78
CA LYS A 28 2.35 0.03 16.32
C LYS A 28 2.40 -0.11 14.81
N LYS A 29 2.03 -1.29 14.31
CA LYS A 29 2.04 -1.60 12.87
C LYS A 29 1.21 -0.60 12.06
N GLU A 30 0.07 -0.17 12.60
CA GLU A 30 -0.83 0.80 11.96
C GLU A 30 -0.17 2.16 11.82
N GLU A 31 0.67 2.55 12.78
CA GLU A 31 1.42 3.81 12.72
C GLU A 31 2.60 3.69 11.75
N ALA A 32 3.29 2.55 11.75
CA ALA A 32 4.39 2.29 10.81
C ALA A 32 3.93 2.33 9.34
N GLN A 33 2.72 1.83 9.04
CA GLN A 33 2.15 1.86 7.69
C GLN A 33 2.06 3.28 7.14
N LYS A 34 1.82 4.29 7.99
CA LYS A 34 1.72 5.69 7.57
C LYS A 34 3.03 6.26 6.99
N GLY A 35 4.17 5.67 7.36
CA GLY A 35 5.48 6.05 6.85
C GLY A 35 5.82 5.44 5.49
N THR A 36 4.96 4.57 4.93
CA THR A 36 5.22 3.91 3.66
C THR A 36 4.82 4.78 2.47
N ILE A 37 5.54 4.62 1.34
CA ILE A 37 5.18 5.29 0.08
C ILE A 37 3.76 4.90 -0.35
N ALA A 38 3.38 3.63 -0.17
CA ALA A 38 2.03 3.14 -0.49
C ALA A 38 0.95 3.93 0.26
N TRP A 39 1.15 4.19 1.56
CA TRP A 39 0.23 5.01 2.34
C TRP A 39 0.15 6.44 1.82
N SER A 40 1.28 7.07 1.50
CA SER A 40 1.29 8.42 0.95
C SER A 40 0.53 8.50 -0.37
N ILE A 41 0.69 7.51 -1.26
CA ILE A 41 -0.03 7.45 -2.54
C ILE A 41 -1.53 7.27 -2.29
N LEU A 42 -1.92 6.27 -1.51
CA LEU A 42 -3.35 5.98 -1.25
C LEU A 42 -4.05 7.14 -0.55
N SER A 43 -3.42 7.74 0.45
CA SER A 43 -4.00 8.88 1.18
C SER A 43 -4.15 10.11 0.30
N SER A 44 -3.18 10.39 -0.60
CA SER A 44 -3.24 11.54 -1.52
C SER A 44 -4.36 11.40 -2.57
N HIS A 45 -4.73 10.18 -2.95
CA HIS A 45 -5.79 9.92 -3.94
C HIS A 45 -7.12 9.55 -3.30
N ASN A 46 -7.18 9.47 -1.96
CA ASN A 46 -8.42 9.17 -1.25
C ASN A 46 -9.32 10.40 -1.14
N THR A 47 -10.54 10.28 -1.65
CA THR A 47 -11.57 11.31 -1.64
C THR A 47 -12.62 11.11 -0.54
N SER A 48 -12.58 9.99 0.20
CA SER A 48 -13.58 9.70 1.24
C SER A 48 -13.28 10.35 2.60
N GLY A 49 -12.03 10.76 2.83
CA GLY A 49 -11.56 11.19 4.16
C GLY A 49 -11.46 10.07 5.21
N ASN A 50 -11.75 8.82 4.83
CA ASN A 50 -11.69 7.66 5.70
C ASN A 50 -10.72 6.61 5.11
N MET A 51 -9.64 6.30 5.83
CA MET A 51 -8.62 5.34 5.37
C MET A 51 -9.06 3.88 5.47
N ASP A 52 -10.06 3.55 6.27
CA ASP A 52 -10.68 2.22 6.32
C ASP A 52 -11.70 2.01 5.19
N LYS A 53 -12.17 3.11 4.57
CA LYS A 53 -13.16 3.12 3.49
C LYS A 53 -12.70 4.01 2.34
N LEU A 54 -11.72 3.52 1.60
CA LEU A 54 -11.10 4.27 0.50
C LEU A 54 -12.10 4.58 -0.63
N LYS A 55 -12.06 5.81 -1.13
CA LYS A 55 -12.63 6.18 -2.43
C LYS A 55 -11.53 6.81 -3.28
N ILE A 56 -10.91 6.01 -4.14
CA ILE A 56 -9.70 6.42 -4.85
C ILE A 56 -10.05 7.14 -6.15
N LYS A 57 -9.46 8.31 -6.35
CA LYS A 57 -9.43 8.98 -7.66
C LYS A 57 -8.30 8.37 -8.49
N PHE A 58 -8.63 7.79 -9.64
CA PHE A 58 -7.65 7.29 -10.59
C PHE A 58 -7.16 8.42 -11.50
N ASP A 59 -5.84 8.56 -11.66
CA ASP A 59 -5.26 9.50 -12.63
C ASP A 59 -5.26 8.95 -14.06
N SER A 60 -5.27 7.62 -14.20
CA SER A 60 -5.24 6.94 -15.48
C SER A 60 -5.85 5.54 -15.38
N LEU A 61 -6.50 5.09 -16.45
CA LEU A 61 -7.02 3.74 -16.60
C LEU A 61 -6.30 3.07 -17.77
N ALA A 62 -5.73 1.90 -17.51
CA ALA A 62 -5.16 1.05 -18.55
C ALA A 62 -6.02 -0.22 -18.64
N SER A 63 -6.36 -0.61 -19.86
CA SER A 63 -7.09 -1.85 -20.13
C SER A 63 -6.45 -2.56 -21.31
N HIS A 64 -6.51 -3.88 -21.29
CA HIS A 64 -6.27 -4.68 -22.49
C HIS A 64 -7.49 -4.61 -23.42
N ASP A 65 -7.29 -4.80 -24.73
CA ASP A 65 -8.28 -4.54 -25.79
C ASP A 65 -9.65 -5.20 -25.53
N ILE A 66 -9.64 -6.44 -25.03
CA ILE A 66 -10.84 -7.24 -24.80
C ILE A 66 -11.64 -6.85 -23.55
N THR A 67 -11.06 -6.10 -22.61
CA THR A 67 -11.72 -5.71 -21.35
C THR A 67 -12.21 -4.27 -21.33
N PHE A 68 -11.80 -3.44 -22.29
CA PHE A 68 -12.08 -2.01 -22.30
C PHE A 68 -13.58 -1.71 -22.40
N VAL A 69 -14.29 -2.44 -23.29
CA VAL A 69 -15.73 -2.25 -23.51
C VAL A 69 -16.54 -2.57 -22.25
N GLY A 70 -16.20 -3.65 -21.55
CA GLY A 70 -16.87 -4.05 -20.31
C GLY A 70 -16.66 -3.04 -19.18
N ILE A 71 -15.44 -2.49 -19.06
CA ILE A 71 -15.11 -1.48 -18.04
C ILE A 71 -15.88 -0.18 -18.29
N VAL A 72 -15.94 0.34 -19.52
CA VAL A 72 -16.69 1.58 -19.84
C VAL A 72 -18.21 1.42 -19.60
N GLN A 73 -18.77 0.23 -19.80
CA GLN A 73 -20.21 0.00 -19.66
C GLN A 73 -20.67 -0.21 -18.22
N THR A 74 -19.76 -0.50 -17.29
CA THR A 74 -20.09 -0.88 -15.91
C THR A 74 -19.47 -0.01 -14.82
N ALA A 75 -18.44 0.78 -15.16
CA ALA A 75 -17.82 1.76 -14.26
C ALA A 75 -18.65 3.06 -14.18
#